data_AF-A0A1N6N6Z8-F1
#
_entry.id   AF-A0A1N6N6Z8-F1
#
_cell.length_a   1.000
_cell.length_b   1.000
_cell.length_c   1.000
_cell.angle_alpha   90.00
_cell.angle_beta   90.00
_cell.angle_gamma   90.00
#
_symmetry.space_group_name_H-M   'P 1'
#
loop_
_entity.id
_entity.type
_entity.pdbx_description
1 polymer ?
#
loop_
_entity_poly.entity_id
_entity_poly.type
_entity_poly.pdbx_seq_one_letter_code
_entity_poly.pdbx_strand_id
1 'polypeptide(L)' 'MKSVDMNASTQERTIAILGVDGENFEVSGVYQGSARKPSSYILTRTSGDTVSVRDLSSFPSHQQVRDLMS' A
#
# COMPACT_ATOMS: atom_id res chain seq x y z
N MET A 1 -29.55 21.54 10.82
CA MET A 1 -28.71 20.51 10.17
C MET A 1 -27.41 21.18 9.75
N LYS A 2 -26.30 20.93 10.46
CA LYS A 2 -24.95 21.28 9.98
C LYS A 2 -24.32 19.97 9.52
N SER A 3 -24.15 19.84 8.21
CA SER A 3 -23.31 18.79 7.62
C SER A 3 -21.90 19.03 8.12
N VAL A 4 -21.43 18.19 9.05
CA VAL A 4 -20.03 18.14 9.40
C VAL A 4 -19.41 17.25 8.35
N ASP A 5 -18.73 17.86 7.38
CA ASP A 5 -17.85 17.18 6.46
C ASP A 5 -16.80 16.42 7.28
N MET A 6 -17.07 15.15 7.56
CA MET A 6 -16.08 14.21 8.06
C MET A 6 -15.06 14.06 6.95
N ASN A 7 -14.05 14.92 6.95
CA ASN A 7 -12.84 14.71 6.18
C ASN A 7 -12.17 13.47 6.78
N ALA A 8 -12.60 12.30 6.27
CA ALA A 8 -12.17 11.01 6.76
C ALA A 8 -10.65 10.95 6.59
N SER A 9 -9.91 10.96 7.70
CA SER A 9 -8.45 10.97 7.67
C SER A 9 -7.96 9.74 6.91
N THR A 10 -7.01 9.97 6.01
CA THR A 10 -6.34 8.88 5.29
C THR A 10 -5.26 8.29 6.19
N GLN A 11 -5.24 6.97 6.34
CA GLN A 11 -4.21 6.27 7.10
C GLN A 11 -3.56 5.17 6.25
N GLU A 12 -2.23 5.17 6.22
CA GLU A 12 -1.43 4.10 5.64
C GLU A 12 -1.06 3.10 6.74
N ARG A 13 -1.24 1.80 6.47
CA ARG A 13 -0.86 0.74 7.43
C ARG A 13 -0.22 -0.42 6.68
N THR A 14 0.99 -0.82 7.09
CA THR A 14 1.63 -2.05 6.60
C THR A 14 0.78 -3.25 6.98
N ILE A 15 0.42 -4.06 5.99
CA ILE A 15 -0.49 -5.20 6.15
C ILE A 15 0.13 -6.52 5.71
N ALA A 16 1.22 -6.49 4.94
CA ALA A 16 1.96 -7.68 4.54
C ALA A 16 3.41 -7.34 4.17
N ILE A 17 4.26 -8.37 4.18
CA ILE A 17 5.61 -8.36 3.61
C ILE A 17 5.64 -9.44 2.53
N LEU A 18 6.11 -9.10 1.33
CA LEU A 18 6.31 -10.04 0.22
C LEU A 18 7.80 -10.26 -0.01
N GLY A 19 8.23 -11.53 0.02
CA GLY A 19 9.58 -11.92 -0.38
C GLY A 19 9.60 -12.27 -1.87
N VAL A 20 10.26 -11.46 -2.69
CA VAL A 20 10.33 -11.66 -4.15
C VAL A 20 11.79 -11.67 -4.59
N ASP A 21 12.23 -12.75 -5.23
CA ASP A 21 13.59 -12.94 -5.76
C ASP A 21 14.73 -12.66 -4.75
N GLY A 22 14.48 -12.90 -3.47
CA GLY A 22 15.46 -12.69 -2.39
C GLY A 22 15.41 -11.29 -1.75
N GLU A 23 14.52 -10.42 -2.21
CA GLU A 23 14.26 -9.10 -1.62
C GLU A 23 12.92 -9.05 -0.89
N ASN A 24 12.80 -8.16 0.10
CA ASN A 24 11.57 -7.95 0.85
C ASN A 24 10.89 -6.64 0.46
N PHE A 25 9.57 -6.72 0.27
CA PHE A 25 8.73 -5.60 -0.07
C PHE A 25 7.60 -5.46 0.94
N GLU A 26 7.49 -4.29 1.55
CA GLU A 26 6.36 -3.93 2.39
C GLU A 26 5.14 -3.61 1.52
N VAL A 27 4.00 -4.21 1.86
CA VAL A 27 2.71 -3.85 1.29
C VAL A 27 1.88 -3.16 2.35
N SER A 28 1.57 -1.89 2.11
CA SER A 28 0.71 -1.08 2.94
C SER A 28 -0.65 -0.86 2.29
N GLY A 29 -1.71 -0.84 3.09
CA GLY A 29 -3.05 -0.45 2.66
C GLY A 29 -3.34 1.01 3.03
N VAL A 30 -4.00 1.73 2.13
CA VAL A 30 -4.49 3.10 2.35
C VAL A 30 -5.95 3.07 2.74
N TYR A 31 -6.27 3.46 3.97
CA TYR A 31 -7.62 3.42 4.54
C TYR A 31 -8.20 4.82 4.66
N GLN A 32 -9.49 4.97 4.36
CA GLN A 32 -10.23 6.21 4.55
C GLN A 32 -11.13 6.12 5.78
N GLY A 33 -10.87 6.94 6.80
CA GLY A 33 -11.64 6.96 8.03
C GLY A 33 -11.68 5.58 8.72
N SER A 34 -12.89 5.06 8.93
CA SER A 34 -13.14 3.79 9.63
C SER A 34 -13.29 2.59 8.69
N ALA A 35 -12.88 2.73 7.41
CA ALA A 35 -12.97 1.64 6.45
C ALA A 35 -12.16 0.41 6.90
N ARG A 36 -12.76 -0.79 6.77
CA ARG A 36 -12.08 -2.06 7.08
C ARG A 36 -11.22 -2.57 5.94
N LYS A 37 -11.48 -2.14 4.71
CA LYS A 37 -10.73 -2.52 3.52
C LYS A 37 -9.91 -1.32 3.03
N PRO A 38 -8.68 -1.54 2.55
CA PRO A 38 -7.91 -0.48 1.94
C PRO A 38 -8.56 -0.05 0.61
N SER A 39 -8.49 1.25 0.34
CA SER A 39 -8.92 1.89 -0.91
C SER A 39 -7.87 1.78 -2.02
N SER A 40 -6.59 1.73 -1.64
CA SER A 40 -5.46 1.45 -2.52
C SER A 40 -4.33 0.80 -1.72
N TYR A 41 -3.31 0.32 -2.42
CA TYR A 41 -2.12 -0.28 -1.82
C TYR A 41 -0.86 0.49 -2.21
N ILE A 42 0.14 0.39 -1.35
CA ILE A 42 1.48 0.96 -1.54
C ILE A 42 2.46 -0.20 -1.40
N LEU A 43 3.36 -0.34 -2.37
CA LEU A 43 4.45 -1.30 -2.36
C LEU A 43 5.76 -0.55 -2.11
N THR A 44 6.48 -0.89 -1.06
CA THR A 44 7.75 -0.26 -0.69
C THR A 44 8.86 -1.29 -0.65
N ARG A 45 9.90 -1.10 -1.45
CA ARG A 45 11.16 -1.84 -1.30
C ARG A 45 11.92 -1.30 -0.10
N THR A 46 12.23 -2.17 0.85
CA THR A 46 12.97 -1.80 2.07
C THR A 46 14.43 -2.20 2.03
N SER A 47 14.80 -3.07 1.09
CA SER A 47 16.20 -3.45 0.84
C SER A 47 16.89 -2.42 -0.05
N GLY A 48 17.97 -1.80 0.45
CA GLY A 48 18.76 -0.81 -0.29
C GLY A 48 18.08 0.56 -0.40
N ASP A 49 18.07 1.14 -1.60
CA ASP A 49 17.38 2.40 -1.85
C ASP A 49 15.86 2.21 -1.74
N THR A 50 15.24 2.99 -0.85
CA THR A 50 13.80 2.96 -0.62
C THR A 50 13.06 3.44 -1.87
N VAL A 51 12.33 2.55 -2.51
CA VAL A 51 11.47 2.84 -3.66
C VAL A 51 10.04 2.48 -3.28
N SER A 52 9.10 3.40 -3.52
CA SER A 52 7.69 3.20 -3.23
C SER A 52 6.82 3.42 -4.47
N VAL A 53 5.97 2.44 -4.77
CA VAL A 53 4.91 2.53 -5.77
C VAL A 53 3.58 2.67 -5.05
N ARG A 54 2.84 3.75 -5.32
CA ARG A 54 1.59 4.11 -4.64
C ARG A 54 0.38 3.85 -5.54
N ASP A 55 -0.81 3.94 -4.95
CA ASP A 55 -2.11 3.91 -5.64
C ASP A 55 -2.39 2.63 -6.44
N LEU A 56 -1.82 1.49 -6.00
CA LEU A 56 -2.14 0.19 -6.58
C LEU A 56 -3.60 -0.16 -6.26
N SER A 57 -4.39 -0.47 -7.30
CA SER A 57 -5.82 -0.78 -7.16
C SER A 57 -6.12 -2.13 -6.50
N SER A 58 -5.11 -2.99 -6.40
CA SER A 58 -5.22 -4.34 -5.83
C SER A 58 -3.94 -4.72 -5.09
N PHE A 59 -4.06 -5.68 -4.18
CA PHE A 59 -2.90 -6.27 -3.52
C PHE A 59 -1.96 -6.87 -4.57
N PRO A 60 -0.65 -6.53 -4.58
CA PRO A 60 0.26 -6.94 -5.65
C PRO A 60 0.62 -8.43 -5.55
N SER A 61 0.68 -9.08 -6.70
CA SER A 61 1.26 -10.43 -6.85
C SER A 61 2.79 -10.37 -7.01
N HIS A 62 3.48 -11.50 -6.79
CA HIS A 62 4.93 -11.60 -7.01
C HIS A 62 5.34 -11.16 -8.43
N GLN A 63 4.56 -11.53 -9.45
CA GLN A 63 4.87 -11.12 -10.82
C GLN A 63 4.78 -9.60 -11.00
N GLN A 64 3.72 -8.98 -10.49
CA GLN A 64 3.56 -7.53 -10.54
C GLN A 64 4.65 -6.78 -9.77
N VAL A 65 5.11 -7.32 -8.64
CA VAL A 65 6.24 -6.75 -7.90
C VAL A 65 7.49 -6.72 -8.79
N ARG A 66 7.78 -7.81 -9.50
CA ARG A 66 8.92 -7.87 -10.44
C ARG A 66 8.78 -6.85 -11.56
N ASP A 67 7.60 -6.77 -12.16
CA ASP A 67 7.35 -5.86 -13.28
C ASP A 67 7.47 -4.37 -12.86
N LEU A 68 7.11 -4.04 -11.61
CA LEU A 68 7.15 -2.68 -11.07
C LEU A 68 8.53 -2.24 -10.55
N MET A 69 9.37 -3.19 -10.17
CA MET A 69 10.65 -2.95 -9.50
C MET A 69 11.88 -3.30 -10.35
N SER A 70 11.64 -3.67 -11.62
CA SER A 70 12.68 -3.92 -12.63
C SER A 70 13.34 -2.65 -13.15
#